data_AF-A0A1A6HW85-F1
#
_entry.id   AF-A0A1A6HW85-F1
#
_cell.length_a   1.000
_cell.length_b   1.000
_cell.length_c   1.000
_cell.angle_alpha   90.00
_cell.angle_beta   90.00
_cell.angle_gamma   90.00
#
_symmetry.space_group_name_H-M   'P 1'
#
loop_
_entity.id
_entity.type
_entity.pdbx_description
1 polymer ?
#
loop_
_entity_poly.entity_id
_entity_poly.type
_entity_poly.pdbx_seq_one_letter_code
_entity_poly.pdbx_strand_id
1 'polypeptide(L)'
;MVARRADDQEKFLDEAIQAVKVQSFQMKRCLIVLTGILEQVVNCRDALAQEYLMECIIQLYLLIMKMDLEFLLRLNFLTYFHNSIATSSAVSDELTRLLKIPVDTYNILTVFKLKHFHPLFEYFDYESRKSMSCYVLSNVLDYNTEMVSQDQVDSIMNLVSTLIQNQPDQPVEDLDPEDFADEQSLILNTARKHFGAGGNQRIPFILPPLVFAAYQLAFRYKENSQVDDKWEKKCQKIFSFAHQTISALIKAELAELPLRLFLQGALAAGEIGFENYETVAYEFMSQVTIQVLNQLIQKIREDLPNFESSEETEQINKHFHNTLEHLRSRRESPESEGPILK
;
A
#
# COMPACT_ATOMS: atom_id res chain seq x y z
N MET A 1 40.79 -37.54 16.67
CA MET A 1 40.24 -36.17 16.56
C MET A 1 38.74 -36.12 16.25
N VAL A 2 38.11 -37.17 15.73
CA VAL A 2 36.66 -37.17 15.39
C VAL A 2 35.75 -37.39 16.61
N ALA A 3 36.12 -38.24 17.57
CA ALA A 3 35.30 -38.53 18.76
C ALA A 3 35.08 -37.31 19.69
N ARG A 4 36.10 -36.47 19.90
CA ARG A 4 35.98 -35.25 20.74
C ARG A 4 34.98 -34.23 20.18
N ARG A 5 34.72 -34.21 18.86
CA ARG A 5 33.72 -33.30 18.27
C ARG A 5 32.29 -33.77 18.50
N ALA A 6 32.05 -35.07 18.67
CA ALA A 6 30.71 -35.62 18.88
C ALA A 6 30.24 -35.41 20.32
N ASP A 7 31.12 -35.67 21.30
CA ASP A 7 30.82 -35.43 22.74
C ASP A 7 30.54 -33.96 23.05
N ASP A 8 31.28 -33.04 22.40
CA ASP A 8 31.05 -31.59 22.55
C ASP A 8 29.71 -31.18 21.92
N GLN A 9 29.33 -31.76 20.77
CA GLN A 9 28.04 -31.47 20.10
C GLN A 9 26.83 -32.00 20.90
N GLU A 10 26.95 -33.18 21.51
CA GLU A 10 25.90 -33.76 22.36
C GLU A 10 25.69 -32.92 23.63
N LYS A 11 26.78 -32.41 24.21
CA LYS A 11 26.72 -31.49 25.35
C LYS A 11 26.07 -30.14 24.99
N PHE A 12 26.38 -29.56 23.84
CA PHE A 12 25.70 -28.33 23.38
C PHE A 12 24.22 -28.56 23.09
N LEU A 13 23.85 -29.75 22.59
CA LEU A 13 22.46 -30.13 22.37
C LEU A 13 21.69 -30.26 23.69
N ASP A 14 22.28 -30.88 24.71
CA ASP A 14 21.69 -31.01 26.03
C ASP A 14 21.54 -29.66 26.75
N GLU A 15 22.55 -28.78 26.65
CA GLU A 15 22.47 -27.42 27.18
C GLU A 15 21.35 -26.60 26.48
N ALA A 16 21.22 -26.73 25.16
CA ALA A 16 20.13 -26.10 24.40
C ALA A 16 18.75 -26.67 24.77
N ILE A 17 18.61 -27.99 24.89
CA ILE A 17 17.36 -28.65 25.30
C ILE A 17 16.97 -28.22 26.72
N GLN A 18 17.94 -28.09 27.63
CA GLN A 18 17.69 -27.68 29.00
C GLN A 18 17.30 -26.20 29.09
N ALA A 19 17.95 -25.32 28.30
CA ALA A 19 17.54 -23.93 28.17
C ALA A 19 16.10 -23.80 27.65
N VAL A 20 15.75 -24.55 26.58
CA VAL A 20 14.39 -24.59 26.02
C VAL A 20 13.37 -25.12 27.04
N LYS A 21 13.70 -26.17 27.80
CA LYS A 21 12.83 -26.70 28.85
C LYS A 21 12.56 -25.68 29.96
N VAL A 22 13.59 -25.00 30.45
CA VAL A 22 13.45 -23.97 31.49
C VAL A 22 12.62 -22.78 30.97
N GLN A 23 12.89 -22.33 29.75
CA GLN A 23 12.14 -21.26 29.10
C GLN A 23 10.68 -21.66 28.88
N SER A 24 10.40 -22.88 28.42
CA SER A 24 9.03 -23.41 28.25
C SER A 24 8.25 -23.50 29.57
N PHE A 25 8.93 -23.80 30.67
CA PHE A 25 8.30 -23.89 32.00
C PHE A 25 8.00 -22.50 32.58
N GLN A 26 8.92 -21.54 32.43
CA GLN A 26 8.66 -20.15 32.79
C GLN A 26 7.55 -19.53 31.92
N MET A 27 7.51 -19.89 30.64
CA MET A 27 6.44 -19.53 29.72
C MET A 27 5.09 -20.04 30.23
N LYS A 28 4.98 -21.34 30.58
CA LYS A 28 3.75 -21.94 31.11
C LYS A 28 3.26 -21.30 32.42
N ARG A 29 4.18 -20.85 33.28
CA ARG A 29 3.82 -20.12 34.51
C ARG A 29 3.35 -18.70 34.24
N CYS A 30 4.05 -17.96 33.37
CA CYS A 30 3.61 -16.62 32.98
C CYS A 30 2.25 -16.67 32.30
N LEU A 31 1.99 -17.70 31.49
CA LEU A 31 0.69 -18.00 30.90
C LEU A 31 -0.45 -18.13 31.91
N ILE A 32 -0.29 -18.97 32.93
CA ILE A 32 -1.34 -19.21 33.93
C ILE A 32 -1.66 -17.92 34.68
N VAL A 33 -0.62 -17.14 34.96
CA VAL A 33 -0.75 -15.81 35.57
C VAL A 33 -1.45 -14.84 34.60
N LEU A 34 -1.05 -14.83 33.32
CA LEU A 34 -1.64 -13.97 32.28
C LEU A 34 -3.13 -14.29 32.08
N THR A 35 -3.50 -15.57 31.99
CA THR A 35 -4.90 -16.01 31.88
C THR A 35 -5.72 -15.58 33.08
N GLY A 36 -5.19 -15.73 34.30
CA GLY A 36 -5.86 -15.26 35.51
C GLY A 36 -6.03 -13.73 35.56
N ILE A 37 -5.03 -12.98 35.09
CA ILE A 37 -5.10 -11.51 35.01
C ILE A 37 -6.09 -11.07 33.94
N LEU A 38 -6.08 -11.69 32.74
CA LEU A 38 -7.01 -11.35 31.66
C LEU A 38 -8.47 -11.55 32.06
N GLU A 39 -8.77 -12.65 32.76
CA GLU A 39 -10.11 -12.91 33.30
C GLU A 39 -10.54 -11.84 34.29
N GLN A 40 -9.62 -11.35 35.12
CA GLN A 40 -9.90 -10.24 36.04
C GLN A 40 -10.07 -8.91 35.31
N VAL A 41 -9.31 -8.65 34.24
CA VAL A 41 -9.41 -7.43 33.42
C VAL A 41 -10.75 -7.35 32.69
N VAL A 42 -11.14 -8.42 32.00
CA VAL A 42 -12.42 -8.45 31.24
C VAL A 42 -13.62 -8.32 32.18
N ASN A 43 -13.53 -8.89 33.38
CA ASN A 43 -14.58 -8.79 34.39
C ASN A 43 -14.50 -7.51 35.24
N CYS A 44 -13.40 -6.76 35.16
CA CYS A 44 -13.27 -5.47 35.83
C CYS A 44 -14.19 -4.45 35.16
N ARG A 45 -14.93 -3.67 35.94
CA ARG A 45 -15.78 -2.58 35.40
C ARG A 45 -15.07 -1.21 35.39
N ASP A 46 -13.81 -1.17 35.83
CA ASP A 46 -13.02 0.05 35.93
C ASP A 46 -12.06 0.17 34.74
N ALA A 47 -12.29 1.19 33.90
CA ALA A 47 -11.52 1.44 32.69
C ALA A 47 -10.03 1.75 32.96
N LEU A 48 -9.71 2.44 34.05
CA LEU A 48 -8.32 2.76 34.40
C LEU A 48 -7.58 1.50 34.85
N ALA A 49 -8.22 0.67 35.65
CA ALA A 49 -7.63 -0.61 36.08
C ALA A 49 -7.42 -1.56 34.89
N GLN A 50 -8.34 -1.57 33.92
CA GLN A 50 -8.18 -2.31 32.67
C GLN A 50 -6.96 -1.83 31.89
N GLU A 51 -6.80 -0.51 31.72
CA GLU A 51 -5.67 0.09 30.99
C GLU A 51 -4.31 -0.29 31.60
N TYR A 52 -4.12 -0.09 32.91
CA TYR A 52 -2.85 -0.43 33.58
C TYR A 52 -2.53 -1.92 33.57
N LEU A 53 -3.54 -2.79 33.74
CA LEU A 53 -3.35 -4.24 33.69
C LEU A 53 -3.06 -4.73 32.28
N MET A 54 -3.69 -4.11 31.28
CA MET A 54 -3.43 -4.36 29.87
C MET A 54 -2.03 -3.89 29.46
N GLU A 55 -1.54 -2.75 29.94
CA GLU A 55 -0.14 -2.33 29.79
C GLU A 55 0.84 -3.30 30.45
N CYS A 56 0.50 -3.82 31.64
CA CYS A 56 1.31 -4.84 32.30
C CYS A 56 1.35 -6.14 31.48
N ILE A 57 0.22 -6.53 30.86
CA ILE A 57 0.14 -7.66 29.93
C ILE A 57 1.00 -7.41 28.70
N ILE A 58 0.97 -6.22 28.10
CA ILE A 58 1.82 -5.86 26.96
C ILE A 58 3.30 -5.88 27.33
N GLN A 59 3.68 -5.32 28.47
CA GLN A 59 5.08 -5.32 28.92
C GLN A 59 5.56 -6.73 29.24
N LEU A 60 4.72 -7.56 29.85
CA LEU A 60 5.02 -8.97 30.10
C LEU A 60 5.07 -9.77 28.78
N TYR A 61 4.21 -9.44 27.81
CA TYR A 61 4.22 -10.01 26.46
C TYR A 61 5.49 -9.65 25.71
N LEU A 62 5.94 -8.39 25.73
CA LEU A 62 7.22 -7.95 25.15
C LEU A 62 8.41 -8.67 25.77
N LEU A 63 8.35 -8.96 27.07
CA LEU A 63 9.38 -9.74 27.78
C LEU A 63 9.38 -11.22 27.35
N ILE A 64 8.22 -11.80 27.08
CA ILE A 64 8.02 -13.20 26.65
C ILE A 64 8.31 -13.38 25.15
N MET A 65 7.97 -12.39 24.32
CA MET A 65 8.10 -12.36 22.85
C MET A 65 9.53 -12.42 22.34
N LYS A 66 10.53 -12.20 23.21
CA LYS A 66 11.91 -12.55 22.88
C LYS A 66 12.10 -14.05 22.58
N MET A 67 11.12 -14.92 22.86
CA MET A 67 11.34 -16.37 22.95
C MET A 67 10.32 -17.31 22.25
N ASP A 68 9.22 -16.88 21.64
CA ASP A 68 8.53 -17.63 20.55
C ASP A 68 7.13 -17.05 20.23
N LEU A 69 6.96 -16.64 18.96
CA LEU A 69 5.72 -16.07 18.40
C LEU A 69 4.57 -17.10 18.29
N GLU A 70 4.90 -18.40 18.32
CA GLU A 70 3.93 -19.48 18.09
C GLU A 70 3.10 -19.84 19.34
N PHE A 71 3.58 -19.47 20.53
CA PHE A 71 2.98 -19.92 21.79
C PHE A 71 1.82 -19.04 22.28
N LEU A 72 1.88 -17.73 22.02
CA LEU A 72 0.85 -16.77 22.44
C LEU A 72 -0.46 -16.90 21.67
N LEU A 73 -0.38 -17.31 20.40
CA LEU A 73 -1.55 -17.60 19.56
C LEU A 73 -2.19 -18.95 19.85
N ARG A 74 -1.47 -19.88 20.47
CA ARG A 74 -2.02 -21.18 20.92
C ARG A 74 -2.83 -21.07 22.21
N LEU A 75 -2.78 -19.93 22.90
CA LEU A 75 -3.58 -19.72 24.09
C LEU A 75 -4.86 -19.03 23.70
N ASN A 76 -5.97 -19.75 23.80
CA ASN A 76 -7.20 -19.45 24.54
C ASN A 76 -7.61 -17.98 24.85
N PHE A 77 -7.06 -16.96 24.20
CA PHE A 77 -7.52 -15.58 24.15
C PHE A 77 -8.92 -15.56 23.50
N LEU A 78 -9.11 -16.41 22.49
CA LEU A 78 -10.35 -16.69 21.76
C LEU A 78 -11.48 -17.29 22.64
N THR A 79 -11.14 -17.97 23.74
CA THR A 79 -12.14 -18.55 24.66
C THR A 79 -12.68 -17.57 25.69
N TYR A 80 -12.00 -16.45 25.94
CA TYR A 80 -12.39 -15.49 26.99
C TYR A 80 -13.21 -14.31 26.47
N PHE A 81 -13.03 -13.90 25.22
CA PHE A 81 -13.85 -12.87 24.58
C PHE A 81 -15.04 -13.50 23.87
N HIS A 82 -16.07 -13.91 24.61
CA HIS A 82 -17.28 -14.49 24.02
C HIS A 82 -18.17 -13.45 23.29
N ASN A 83 -17.87 -12.15 23.45
CA ASN A 83 -18.61 -11.05 22.85
C ASN A 83 -17.66 -10.11 22.11
N SER A 84 -18.12 -9.51 21.00
CA SER A 84 -17.44 -8.47 20.24
C SER A 84 -16.95 -7.35 21.16
N ILE A 85 -15.69 -6.94 21.02
CA ILE A 85 -15.11 -5.85 21.81
C ILE A 85 -15.58 -4.52 21.20
N ALA A 86 -16.16 -3.64 22.02
CA ALA A 86 -16.66 -2.35 21.57
C ALA A 86 -15.54 -1.29 21.43
N THR A 87 -15.77 -0.38 20.49
CA THR A 87 -14.86 0.59 19.84
C THR A 87 -14.19 1.58 20.77
N SER A 88 -14.75 1.78 21.96
CA SER A 88 -14.26 2.78 22.91
C SER A 88 -13.78 2.17 24.22
N SER A 89 -13.51 0.86 24.26
CA SER A 89 -12.98 0.22 25.47
C SER A 89 -11.45 0.31 25.46
N ALA A 90 -10.85 0.67 26.60
CA ALA A 90 -9.39 0.64 26.79
C ALA A 90 -8.79 -0.75 26.43
N VAL A 91 -9.61 -1.79 26.50
CA VAL A 91 -9.28 -3.15 26.07
C VAL A 91 -9.09 -3.26 24.55
N SER A 92 -9.90 -2.59 23.73
CA SER A 92 -9.75 -2.60 22.26
C SER A 92 -8.46 -1.90 21.82
N ASP A 93 -8.15 -0.76 22.44
CA ASP A 93 -6.94 0.00 22.15
C ASP A 93 -5.68 -0.80 22.50
N GLU A 94 -5.66 -1.44 23.67
CA GLU A 94 -4.53 -2.26 24.04
C GLU A 94 -4.45 -3.53 23.19
N LEU A 95 -5.57 -4.17 22.85
CA LEU A 95 -5.55 -5.34 21.98
C LEU A 95 -5.02 -5.00 20.58
N THR A 96 -5.37 -3.83 20.06
CA THR A 96 -4.82 -3.29 18.83
C THR A 96 -3.31 -3.06 18.97
N ARG A 97 -2.84 -2.45 20.07
CA ARG A 97 -1.40 -2.31 20.36
C ARG A 97 -0.70 -3.68 20.41
N LEU A 98 -1.31 -4.68 21.04
CA LEU A 98 -0.77 -6.04 21.15
C LEU A 98 -0.56 -6.69 19.77
N LEU A 99 -1.51 -6.49 18.84
CA LEU A 99 -1.40 -7.01 17.47
C LEU A 99 -0.41 -6.24 16.60
N LYS A 100 -0.15 -4.96 16.89
CA LYS A 100 0.90 -4.19 16.19
C LYS A 100 2.30 -4.70 16.49
N ILE A 101 2.56 -5.14 17.73
CA ILE A 101 3.88 -5.66 18.15
C ILE A 101 4.44 -6.76 17.22
N PRO A 102 3.73 -7.88 16.92
CA PRO A 102 4.25 -8.89 16.03
C PRO A 102 4.43 -8.39 14.60
N VAL A 103 3.61 -7.43 14.14
CA VAL A 103 3.72 -6.79 12.81
C VAL A 103 4.97 -5.89 12.72
N ASP A 104 5.35 -5.24 13.82
CA ASP A 104 6.56 -4.40 13.88
C ASP A 104 7.83 -5.21 14.10
N THR A 105 7.71 -6.30 14.87
CA THR A 105 8.88 -7.11 15.27
C THR A 105 9.28 -8.10 14.18
N TYR A 106 8.32 -8.64 13.45
CA TYR A 106 8.54 -9.69 12.45
C TYR A 106 8.03 -9.26 11.08
N ASN A 107 8.61 -9.86 10.04
CA ASN A 107 8.05 -9.71 8.71
C ASN A 107 6.60 -10.21 8.70
N ILE A 108 5.70 -9.39 8.15
CA ILE A 108 4.26 -9.67 8.07
C ILE A 108 3.93 -11.03 7.43
N LEU A 109 4.76 -11.53 6.50
CA LEU A 109 4.60 -12.86 5.92
C LEU A 109 4.83 -14.00 6.93
N THR A 110 5.66 -13.78 7.94
CA THR A 110 5.82 -14.69 9.08
C THR A 110 4.61 -14.62 9.99
N VAL A 111 4.06 -13.41 10.19
CA VAL A 111 2.83 -13.19 10.96
C VAL A 111 1.64 -13.89 10.30
N PHE A 112 1.54 -13.89 8.97
CA PHE A 112 0.47 -14.60 8.24
C PHE A 112 0.51 -16.12 8.41
N LYS A 113 1.66 -16.71 8.71
CA LYS A 113 1.78 -18.15 8.99
C LYS A 113 1.20 -18.54 10.35
N LEU A 114 0.91 -17.57 11.21
CA LEU A 114 0.34 -17.79 12.52
C LEU A 114 -1.14 -18.16 12.36
N LYS A 115 -1.45 -19.42 12.63
CA LYS A 115 -2.79 -20.02 12.42
C LYS A 115 -3.93 -19.25 13.09
N HIS A 116 -3.66 -18.57 14.21
CA HIS A 116 -4.67 -17.86 14.97
C HIS A 116 -4.64 -16.34 14.77
N PHE A 117 -3.78 -15.80 13.89
CA PHE A 117 -3.70 -14.36 13.69
C PHE A 117 -4.96 -13.83 12.99
N HIS A 118 -5.40 -14.47 11.90
CA HIS A 118 -6.62 -14.07 11.19
C HIS A 118 -7.89 -14.21 12.05
N PRO A 119 -8.13 -15.33 12.77
CA PRO A 119 -9.28 -15.44 13.67
C PRO A 119 -9.38 -14.36 14.76
N LEU A 120 -8.25 -13.79 15.21
CA LEU A 120 -8.30 -12.70 16.20
C LEU A 120 -9.02 -11.47 15.68
N PHE A 121 -9.01 -11.22 14.36
CA PHE A 121 -9.71 -10.10 13.75
C PHE A 121 -11.23 -10.20 13.94
N GLU A 122 -11.82 -11.40 14.03
CA GLU A 122 -13.27 -11.59 14.17
C GLU A 122 -13.85 -11.03 15.48
N TYR A 123 -13.00 -10.75 16.48
CA TYR A 123 -13.40 -10.22 17.78
C TYR A 123 -13.34 -8.70 17.88
N PHE A 124 -12.60 -8.08 16.96
CA PHE A 124 -12.58 -6.63 16.82
C PHE A 124 -13.83 -6.16 16.11
N ASP A 125 -14.24 -4.94 16.39
CA ASP A 125 -15.25 -4.25 15.62
C ASP A 125 -14.70 -3.68 14.31
N TYR A 126 -15.60 -3.14 13.50
CA TYR A 126 -15.28 -2.55 12.20
C TYR A 126 -14.13 -1.53 12.27
N GLU A 127 -14.17 -0.58 13.19
CA GLU A 127 -13.19 0.51 13.26
C GLU A 127 -11.79 0.02 13.66
N SER A 128 -11.69 -0.89 14.63
CA SER A 128 -10.40 -1.46 15.03
C SER A 128 -9.81 -2.34 13.92
N ARG A 129 -10.63 -3.13 13.22
CA ARG A 129 -10.19 -3.90 12.05
C ARG A 129 -9.73 -2.99 10.91
N LYS A 130 -10.43 -1.88 10.67
CA LYS A 130 -10.09 -0.86 9.68
C LYS A 130 -8.75 -0.20 10.00
N SER A 131 -8.56 0.25 11.24
CA SER A 131 -7.29 0.82 11.73
C SER A 131 -6.12 -0.17 11.59
N MET A 132 -6.34 -1.43 11.97
CA MET A 132 -5.33 -2.48 11.84
C MET A 132 -5.01 -2.81 10.37
N SER A 133 -6.01 -2.77 9.48
CA SER A 133 -5.81 -2.95 8.03
C SER A 133 -4.90 -1.87 7.44
N CYS A 134 -5.16 -0.60 7.79
CA CYS A 134 -4.31 0.51 7.39
C CYS A 134 -2.88 0.34 7.93
N TYR A 135 -2.74 -0.12 9.18
CA TYR A 135 -1.45 -0.37 9.81
C TYR A 135 -0.64 -1.46 9.07
N VAL A 136 -1.27 -2.59 8.79
CA VAL A 136 -0.65 -3.71 8.08
C VAL A 136 -0.21 -3.28 6.67
N LEU A 137 -1.05 -2.54 5.95
CA LEU A 137 -0.69 -2.02 4.63
C LEU A 137 0.49 -1.04 4.68
N SER A 138 0.50 -0.16 5.67
CA SER A 138 1.59 0.81 5.86
C SER A 138 2.90 0.08 6.15
N ASN A 139 2.89 -0.90 7.05
CA ASN A 139 4.04 -1.76 7.33
C ASN A 139 4.52 -2.52 6.08
N VAL A 140 3.60 -3.08 5.29
CA VAL A 140 3.94 -3.75 4.02
C VAL A 140 4.67 -2.79 3.08
N LEU A 141 4.20 -1.55 2.95
CA LEU A 141 4.84 -0.52 2.13
C LEU A 141 6.20 -0.11 2.68
N ASP A 142 6.28 0.26 3.96
CA ASP A 142 7.48 0.79 4.61
C ASP A 142 8.64 -0.20 4.58
N TYR A 143 8.38 -1.49 4.82
CA TYR A 143 9.39 -2.55 4.78
C TYR A 143 9.63 -3.14 3.39
N ASN A 144 8.97 -2.62 2.35
CA ASN A 144 9.07 -3.12 0.98
C ASN A 144 8.83 -4.65 0.86
N THR A 145 7.95 -5.21 1.68
CA THR A 145 7.62 -6.65 1.66
C THR A 145 7.13 -7.11 0.29
N GLU A 146 7.76 -8.15 -0.27
CA GLU A 146 7.37 -8.75 -1.56
C GLU A 146 6.46 -9.96 -1.36
N MET A 147 5.36 -10.02 -2.11
CA MET A 147 4.46 -11.18 -2.13
C MET A 147 4.77 -12.05 -3.33
N VAL A 148 5.03 -13.33 -3.07
CA VAL A 148 5.51 -14.28 -4.08
C VAL A 148 4.51 -15.41 -4.32
N SER A 149 3.66 -15.73 -3.33
CA SER A 149 2.65 -16.79 -3.46
C SER A 149 1.21 -16.23 -3.46
N GLN A 150 0.31 -16.98 -4.09
CA GLN A 150 -1.12 -16.69 -4.07
C GLN A 150 -1.66 -16.64 -2.63
N ASP A 151 -1.25 -17.59 -1.77
CA ASP A 151 -1.67 -17.63 -0.37
C ASP A 151 -1.33 -16.34 0.40
N GLN A 152 -0.19 -15.70 0.10
CA GLN A 152 0.20 -14.43 0.72
C GLN A 152 -0.70 -13.28 0.25
N VAL A 153 -1.08 -13.29 -1.03
CA VAL A 153 -2.01 -12.31 -1.60
C VAL A 153 -3.40 -12.49 -0.98
N ASP A 154 -3.89 -13.71 -0.89
CA ASP A 154 -5.20 -14.00 -0.28
C ASP A 154 -5.22 -13.61 1.21
N SER A 155 -4.13 -13.88 1.93
CA SER A 155 -3.98 -13.48 3.34
C SER A 155 -4.07 -11.96 3.52
N ILE A 156 -3.36 -11.18 2.69
CA ILE A 156 -3.44 -9.72 2.83
C ILE A 156 -4.80 -9.17 2.39
N MET A 157 -5.40 -9.72 1.33
CA MET A 157 -6.71 -9.28 0.84
C MET A 157 -7.81 -9.51 1.88
N ASN A 158 -7.73 -10.62 2.62
CA ASN A 158 -8.63 -10.88 3.75
C ASN A 158 -8.42 -9.87 4.89
N LEU A 159 -7.17 -9.54 5.21
CA LEU A 159 -6.88 -8.59 6.28
C LEU A 159 -7.35 -7.18 5.92
N VAL A 160 -7.19 -6.74 4.68
CA VAL A 160 -7.59 -5.40 4.24
C VAL A 160 -9.03 -5.34 3.75
N SER A 161 -9.82 -6.39 3.99
CA SER A 161 -11.20 -6.52 3.52
C SER A 161 -12.08 -5.34 3.96
N THR A 162 -11.83 -4.77 5.15
CA THR A 162 -12.56 -3.58 5.64
C THR A 162 -12.33 -2.32 4.80
N LEU A 163 -11.27 -2.28 3.99
CA LEU A 163 -10.94 -1.13 3.13
C LEU A 163 -11.45 -1.28 1.69
N ILE A 164 -11.81 -2.50 1.28
CA ILE A 164 -12.14 -2.84 -0.11
C ILE A 164 -13.57 -3.32 -0.31
N GLN A 165 -14.26 -3.74 0.75
CA GLN A 165 -15.64 -4.22 0.70
C GLN A 165 -16.43 -3.84 1.94
N ASN A 166 -17.73 -3.61 1.76
CA ASN A 166 -18.65 -3.29 2.85
C ASN A 166 -18.71 -4.43 3.86
N GLN A 167 -18.74 -4.08 5.14
CA GLN A 167 -18.80 -5.04 6.24
C GLN A 167 -20.22 -5.11 6.86
N PRO A 168 -20.64 -6.27 7.37
CA PRO A 168 -21.98 -6.42 7.95
C PRO A 168 -22.20 -5.58 9.22
N ASP A 169 -21.12 -5.29 9.95
CA ASP A 169 -21.09 -4.50 11.18
C ASP A 169 -20.63 -3.04 10.95
N GLN A 170 -20.51 -2.62 9.69
CA GLN A 170 -20.13 -1.25 9.34
C GLN A 170 -21.22 -0.26 9.78
N PRO A 171 -20.85 0.86 10.46
CA PRO A 171 -21.82 1.88 10.84
C PRO A 171 -22.47 2.49 9.60
N VAL A 172 -23.72 2.95 9.74
CA VAL A 172 -24.51 3.58 8.66
C VAL A 172 -24.06 5.03 8.41
N GLU A 173 -23.24 5.60 9.30
CA GLU A 173 -22.70 6.95 9.14
C GLU A 173 -21.79 7.04 7.91
N ASP A 174 -21.88 8.18 7.21
CA ASP A 174 -21.04 8.47 6.06
C ASP A 174 -19.57 8.49 6.51
N LEU A 175 -18.72 7.80 5.74
CA LEU A 175 -17.28 7.80 5.97
C LEU A 175 -16.76 9.24 5.93
N ASP A 176 -15.88 9.58 6.86
CA ASP A 176 -15.16 10.84 6.79
C ASP A 176 -14.44 10.94 5.43
N PRO A 177 -14.71 12.00 4.63
CA PRO A 177 -14.15 12.10 3.28
C PRO A 177 -12.62 12.22 3.25
N GLU A 178 -12.00 12.74 4.31
CA GLU A 178 -10.54 12.82 4.44
C GLU A 178 -9.95 11.43 4.71
N ASP A 179 -10.48 10.73 5.72
CA ASP A 179 -10.03 9.38 6.09
C ASP A 179 -10.19 8.41 4.91
N PHE A 180 -11.33 8.46 4.23
CA PHE A 180 -11.59 7.61 3.08
C PHE A 180 -10.64 7.89 1.92
N ALA A 181 -10.28 9.15 1.68
CA ALA A 181 -9.33 9.49 0.64
C ALA A 181 -7.91 9.00 1.00
N ASP A 182 -7.52 9.04 2.26
CA ASP A 182 -6.23 8.52 2.73
C ASP A 182 -6.16 6.99 2.66
N GLU A 183 -7.26 6.28 2.94
CA GLU A 183 -7.38 4.84 2.70
C GLU A 183 -7.20 4.48 1.22
N GLN A 184 -7.82 5.23 0.32
CA GLN A 184 -7.68 5.02 -1.12
C GLN A 184 -6.24 5.24 -1.60
N SER A 185 -5.56 6.26 -1.05
CA SER A 185 -4.14 6.49 -1.32
C SER A 185 -3.28 5.30 -0.90
N LEU A 186 -3.56 4.73 0.27
CA LEU A 186 -2.84 3.58 0.80
C LEU A 186 -3.03 2.32 -0.07
N ILE A 187 -4.26 2.07 -0.52
CA ILE A 187 -4.57 0.97 -1.45
C ILE A 187 -3.84 1.16 -2.77
N LEU A 188 -3.85 2.36 -3.35
CA LEU A 188 -3.17 2.65 -4.62
C LEU A 188 -1.66 2.43 -4.54
N ASN A 189 -1.03 2.89 -3.46
CA ASN A 189 0.40 2.68 -3.22
C ASN A 189 0.74 1.19 -3.11
N THR A 190 -0.06 0.44 -2.37
CA THR A 190 0.11 -1.02 -2.21
C THR A 190 -0.08 -1.75 -3.53
N ALA A 191 -1.17 -1.47 -4.25
CA ALA A 191 -1.46 -2.05 -5.55
C ALA A 191 -0.33 -1.78 -6.56
N ARG A 192 0.15 -0.54 -6.63
CA ARG A 192 1.24 -0.16 -7.53
C ARG A 192 2.54 -0.89 -7.22
N LYS A 193 2.85 -1.12 -5.95
CA LYS A 193 4.03 -1.86 -5.54
C LYS A 193 3.98 -3.31 -6.03
N HIS A 194 2.87 -4.01 -5.77
CA HIS A 194 2.74 -5.41 -6.17
C HIS A 194 2.55 -5.61 -7.67
N PHE A 195 1.68 -4.80 -8.31
CA PHE A 195 1.46 -4.89 -9.75
C PHE A 195 2.62 -4.33 -10.58
N GLY A 196 3.40 -3.43 -10.00
CA GLY A 196 4.64 -2.92 -10.59
C GLY A 196 5.69 -3.98 -10.87
N ALA A 197 5.71 -5.05 -10.06
CA ALA A 197 6.61 -6.19 -10.23
C ALA A 197 6.14 -7.17 -11.32
N GLY A 198 4.99 -6.92 -11.97
CA GLY A 198 4.39 -7.81 -12.98
C GLY A 198 5.18 -7.93 -14.30
N GLY A 199 6.26 -7.17 -14.47
CA GLY A 199 7.12 -7.19 -15.66
C GLY A 199 6.48 -6.59 -16.92
N ASN A 200 7.27 -6.46 -17.98
CA ASN A 200 6.92 -5.68 -19.18
C ASN A 200 5.67 -6.15 -19.93
N GLN A 201 5.22 -7.39 -19.72
CA GLN A 201 4.00 -7.90 -20.36
C GLN A 201 2.72 -7.50 -19.65
N ARG A 202 2.76 -7.35 -18.31
CA ARG A 202 1.56 -7.12 -17.50
C ARG A 202 1.38 -5.65 -17.14
N ILE A 203 2.49 -4.97 -16.84
CA ILE A 203 2.44 -3.55 -16.45
C ILE A 203 1.75 -2.63 -17.47
N PRO A 204 1.83 -2.84 -18.81
CA PRO A 204 1.13 -1.99 -19.78
C PRO A 204 -0.39 -1.98 -19.61
N PHE A 205 -0.96 -3.04 -19.05
CA PHE A 205 -2.41 -3.19 -18.89
C PHE A 205 -2.88 -2.87 -17.47
N ILE A 206 -2.02 -3.08 -16.46
CA ILE A 206 -2.42 -2.95 -15.05
C ILE A 206 -2.13 -1.56 -14.48
N LEU A 207 -1.03 -0.92 -14.89
CA LEU A 207 -0.65 0.38 -14.33
C LEU A 207 -1.50 1.57 -14.81
N PRO A 208 -1.99 1.65 -16.07
CA PRO A 208 -2.80 2.79 -16.50
C PRO A 208 -4.09 2.98 -15.67
N PRO A 209 -4.88 1.92 -15.34
CA PRO A 209 -6.01 2.06 -14.43
C PRO A 209 -5.63 2.66 -13.07
N LEU A 210 -4.48 2.29 -12.51
CA LEU A 210 -4.01 2.87 -11.24
C LEU A 210 -3.68 4.36 -11.36
N VAL A 211 -3.12 4.79 -12.49
CA VAL A 211 -2.86 6.21 -12.78
C VAL A 211 -4.18 6.99 -12.86
N PHE A 212 -5.19 6.45 -13.55
CA PHE A 212 -6.51 7.09 -13.62
C PHE A 212 -7.19 7.15 -12.25
N ALA A 213 -7.14 6.08 -11.47
CA ALA A 213 -7.67 6.07 -10.11
C ALA A 213 -6.95 7.10 -9.21
N ALA A 214 -5.64 7.27 -9.38
CA ALA A 214 -4.87 8.32 -8.72
C ALA A 214 -5.36 9.72 -9.11
N TYR A 215 -5.62 9.99 -10.40
CA TYR A 215 -6.19 11.28 -10.80
C TYR A 215 -7.60 11.50 -10.24
N GLN A 216 -8.46 10.49 -10.24
CA GLN A 216 -9.78 10.57 -9.61
C GLN A 216 -9.67 10.91 -8.11
N LEU A 217 -8.70 10.32 -7.41
CA LEU A 217 -8.42 10.64 -6.01
C LEU A 217 -7.93 12.09 -5.84
N ALA A 218 -7.11 12.60 -6.76
CA ALA A 218 -6.68 14.01 -6.73
C ALA A 218 -7.87 14.98 -6.91
N PHE A 219 -8.84 14.65 -7.77
CA PHE A 219 -10.08 15.42 -7.87
C PHE A 219 -10.91 15.36 -6.57
N ARG A 220 -10.98 14.20 -5.93
CA ARG A 220 -11.65 14.05 -4.63
C ARG A 220 -11.00 14.90 -3.53
N TYR A 221 -9.67 14.96 -3.47
CA TYR A 221 -8.97 15.86 -2.54
C TYR A 221 -9.35 17.33 -2.77
N LYS A 222 -9.52 17.74 -4.04
CA LYS A 222 -10.00 19.09 -4.36
C LYS A 222 -11.44 19.34 -3.92
N GLU A 223 -12.33 18.37 -4.11
CA GLU A 223 -13.72 18.44 -3.62
C GLU A 223 -13.75 18.63 -2.10
N ASN A 224 -12.82 17.98 -1.39
CA ASN A 224 -12.67 18.05 0.06
C ASN A 224 -11.78 19.21 0.56
N SER A 225 -11.40 20.15 -0.31
CA SER A 225 -10.47 21.25 0.02
C SER A 225 -10.91 22.18 1.14
N GLN A 226 -12.20 22.20 1.48
CA GLN A 226 -12.74 22.98 2.60
C GLN A 226 -12.62 22.28 3.96
N VAL A 227 -12.39 20.96 3.96
CA VAL A 227 -12.33 20.12 5.16
C VAL A 227 -10.88 19.73 5.47
N ASP A 228 -10.06 19.46 4.45
CA ASP A 228 -8.67 19.02 4.58
C ASP A 228 -7.68 20.14 4.22
N ASP A 229 -7.09 20.79 5.22
CA ASP A 229 -6.06 21.84 5.03
C ASP A 229 -4.78 21.33 4.31
N LYS A 230 -4.57 20.02 4.24
CA LYS A 230 -3.39 19.38 3.63
C LYS A 230 -3.68 18.85 2.22
N TRP A 231 -4.88 19.09 1.67
CA TRP A 231 -5.31 18.55 0.37
C TRP A 231 -4.30 18.82 -0.76
N GLU A 232 -3.66 19.99 -0.77
CA GLU A 232 -2.65 20.36 -1.79
C GLU A 232 -1.40 19.47 -1.71
N LYS A 233 -0.92 19.20 -0.50
CA LYS A 233 0.23 18.30 -0.27
C LYS A 233 -0.13 16.85 -0.63
N LYS A 234 -1.39 16.45 -0.39
CA LYS A 234 -1.88 15.13 -0.80
C LYS A 234 -1.94 15.03 -2.33
N CYS A 235 -2.44 16.04 -3.03
CA CYS A 235 -2.38 16.15 -4.49
C CYS A 235 -0.94 16.03 -5.02
N GLN A 236 0.01 16.77 -4.47
CA GLN A 236 1.43 16.68 -4.87
C GLN A 236 1.98 15.25 -4.75
N LYS A 237 1.66 14.55 -3.66
CA LYS A 237 2.06 13.13 -3.48
C LYS A 237 1.41 12.23 -4.53
N ILE A 238 0.14 12.43 -4.85
CA ILE A 238 -0.58 11.67 -5.87
C ILE A 238 0.02 11.88 -7.27
N PHE A 239 0.38 13.12 -7.63
CA PHE A 239 1.05 13.39 -8.90
C PHE A 239 2.47 12.81 -8.94
N SER A 240 3.21 12.81 -7.83
CA SER A 240 4.49 12.10 -7.74
C SER A 240 4.33 10.59 -7.94
N PHE A 241 3.29 10.00 -7.33
CA PHE A 241 2.93 8.59 -7.53
C PHE A 241 2.59 8.29 -9.01
N ALA A 242 1.78 9.14 -9.65
CA ALA A 242 1.43 9.00 -11.06
C ALA A 242 2.68 9.09 -11.94
N HIS A 243 3.56 10.06 -11.69
CA HIS A 243 4.83 10.21 -12.40
C HIS A 243 5.67 8.93 -12.31
N GLN A 244 5.95 8.43 -11.10
CA GLN A 244 6.72 7.19 -10.91
C GLN A 244 6.07 5.96 -11.56
N THR A 245 4.74 5.93 -11.59
CA THR A 245 3.98 4.86 -12.24
C THR A 245 4.12 4.91 -13.76
N ILE A 246 3.98 6.09 -14.36
CA ILE A 246 4.14 6.29 -15.80
C ILE A 246 5.60 6.09 -16.21
N SER A 247 6.58 6.52 -15.42
CA SER A 247 8.00 6.27 -15.69
C SER A 247 8.34 4.78 -15.76
N ALA A 248 7.66 3.92 -15.00
CA ALA A 248 7.84 2.47 -15.12
C ALA A 248 7.31 1.91 -16.45
N LEU A 249 6.25 2.52 -17.00
CA LEU A 249 5.75 2.17 -18.33
C LEU A 249 6.73 2.57 -19.44
N ILE A 250 7.42 3.71 -19.31
CA ILE A 250 8.50 4.11 -20.24
C ILE A 250 9.63 3.08 -20.23
N LYS A 251 10.02 2.60 -19.04
CA LYS A 251 11.06 1.57 -18.89
C LYS A 251 10.67 0.24 -19.52
N ALA A 252 9.39 -0.01 -19.74
CA ALA A 252 8.89 -1.16 -20.50
C ALA A 252 8.77 -0.89 -22.01
N GLU A 253 9.46 0.13 -22.53
CA GLU A 253 9.56 0.48 -23.95
C GLU A 253 8.23 0.90 -24.59
N LEU A 254 7.26 1.34 -23.78
CA LEU A 254 6.03 1.94 -24.30
C LEU A 254 6.26 3.42 -24.62
N ALA A 255 5.91 3.83 -25.84
CA ALA A 255 6.07 5.21 -26.29
C ALA A 255 4.77 6.03 -26.18
N GLU A 256 3.69 5.50 -26.75
CA GLU A 256 2.43 6.23 -26.95
C GLU A 256 1.57 6.31 -25.67
N LEU A 257 1.49 5.21 -24.93
CA LEU A 257 0.66 5.12 -23.73
C LEU A 257 1.17 6.04 -22.60
N PRO A 258 2.47 6.02 -22.23
CA PRO A 258 2.99 6.93 -21.21
C PRO A 258 2.84 8.40 -21.59
N LEU A 259 3.01 8.74 -22.87
CA LEU A 259 2.79 10.10 -23.36
C LEU A 259 1.36 10.57 -23.07
N ARG A 260 0.36 9.77 -23.45
CA ARG A 260 -1.05 10.10 -23.19
C ARG A 260 -1.29 10.27 -21.70
N LEU A 261 -0.74 9.39 -20.86
CA LEU A 261 -0.90 9.47 -19.42
C LEU A 261 -0.24 10.73 -18.83
N PHE A 262 0.96 11.12 -19.28
CA PHE A 262 1.58 12.38 -18.84
C PHE A 262 0.79 13.60 -19.29
N LEU A 263 0.30 13.64 -20.53
CA LEU A 263 -0.53 14.76 -21.00
C LEU A 263 -1.85 14.84 -20.21
N GLN A 264 -2.49 13.71 -19.93
CA GLN A 264 -3.68 13.68 -19.06
C GLN A 264 -3.35 14.13 -17.63
N GLY A 265 -2.18 13.76 -17.10
CA GLY A 265 -1.71 14.26 -15.81
C GLY A 265 -1.46 15.77 -15.80
N ALA A 266 -0.87 16.33 -16.85
CA ALA A 266 -0.67 17.77 -16.96
C ALA A 266 -2.02 18.52 -17.01
N LEU A 267 -2.99 18.00 -17.77
CA LEU A 267 -4.35 18.54 -17.81
C LEU A 267 -5.03 18.46 -16.44
N ALA A 268 -4.99 17.29 -15.80
CA ALA A 268 -5.58 17.10 -14.47
C ALA A 268 -4.95 18.04 -13.42
N ALA A 269 -3.62 18.22 -13.45
CA ALA A 269 -2.94 19.16 -12.56
C ALA A 269 -3.41 20.61 -12.79
N GLY A 270 -3.55 21.02 -14.06
CA GLY A 270 -4.08 22.32 -14.45
C GLY A 270 -5.53 22.55 -14.02
N GLU A 271 -6.39 21.54 -14.14
CA GLU A 271 -7.78 21.62 -13.71
C GLU A 271 -7.93 21.64 -12.19
N ILE A 272 -7.06 20.94 -11.46
CA ILE A 272 -7.09 20.89 -9.99
C ILE A 272 -6.57 22.20 -9.40
N GLY A 273 -5.41 22.69 -9.85
CA GLY A 273 -4.87 23.99 -9.41
C GLY A 273 -4.40 24.01 -7.94
N PHE A 274 -3.69 22.97 -7.49
CA PHE A 274 -3.05 22.92 -6.17
C PHE A 274 -1.70 23.67 -6.16
N GLU A 275 -1.15 24.02 -4.99
CA GLU A 275 0.17 24.66 -4.90
C GLU A 275 1.26 23.98 -5.77
N ASN A 276 1.99 24.75 -6.58
CA ASN A 276 3.03 24.30 -7.52
C ASN A 276 2.55 23.42 -8.70
N TYR A 277 1.24 23.36 -8.98
CA TYR A 277 0.70 22.58 -10.09
C TYR A 277 1.33 22.92 -11.46
N GLU A 278 1.69 24.19 -11.71
CA GLU A 278 2.34 24.61 -12.97
C GLU A 278 3.69 23.92 -13.18
N THR A 279 4.48 23.77 -12.11
CA THR A 279 5.77 23.09 -12.18
C THR A 279 5.57 21.60 -12.46
N VAL A 280 4.58 20.98 -11.81
CA VAL A 280 4.22 19.57 -12.04
C VAL A 280 3.71 19.35 -13.47
N ALA A 281 2.81 20.21 -13.94
CA ALA A 281 2.28 20.16 -15.30
C ALA A 281 3.40 20.33 -16.33
N TYR A 282 4.31 21.28 -16.12
CA TYR A 282 5.48 21.47 -16.96
C TYR A 282 6.40 20.25 -16.94
N GLU A 283 6.66 19.67 -15.77
CA GLU A 283 7.46 18.44 -15.66
C GLU A 283 6.85 17.31 -16.48
N PHE A 284 5.52 17.10 -16.38
CA PHE A 284 4.80 16.08 -17.15
C PHE A 284 4.86 16.36 -18.66
N MET A 285 4.73 17.63 -19.08
CA MET A 285 4.88 18.02 -20.48
C MET A 285 6.33 17.89 -20.98
N SER A 286 7.33 18.06 -20.12
CA SER A 286 8.75 17.92 -20.48
C SER A 286 9.16 16.47 -20.74
N GLN A 287 8.42 15.49 -20.21
CA GLN A 287 8.63 14.07 -20.51
C GLN A 287 8.31 13.74 -21.99
N VAL A 288 7.68 14.65 -22.73
CA VAL A 288 7.50 14.55 -24.19
C VAL A 288 8.84 14.82 -24.89
N THR A 289 9.67 13.78 -24.99
CA THR A 289 10.98 13.89 -25.63
C THR A 289 10.89 13.79 -27.16
N ILE A 290 11.92 14.30 -27.84
CA ILE A 290 12.12 14.14 -29.29
C ILE A 290 12.09 12.65 -29.68
N GLN A 291 12.58 11.76 -28.82
CA GLN A 291 12.61 10.32 -29.08
C GLN A 291 11.20 9.71 -29.10
N VAL A 292 10.33 10.11 -28.17
CA VAL A 292 8.91 9.71 -28.15
C VAL A 292 8.17 10.25 -29.37
N LEU A 293 8.40 11.52 -29.71
CA LEU A 293 7.84 12.14 -30.93
C LEU A 293 8.27 11.39 -32.20
N ASN A 294 9.54 11.02 -32.31
CA ASN A 294 10.04 10.26 -33.46
C ASN A 294 9.42 8.85 -33.55
N GLN A 295 9.22 8.17 -32.41
CA GLN A 295 8.53 6.88 -32.38
C GLN A 295 7.07 6.99 -32.82
N LEU A 296 6.36 8.04 -32.39
CA LEU A 296 4.99 8.31 -32.85
C LEU A 296 4.93 8.61 -34.34
N ILE A 297 5.87 9.40 -34.85
CA ILE A 297 5.98 9.69 -36.29
C ILE A 297 6.20 8.40 -37.09
N GLN A 298 7.05 7.49 -36.61
CA GLN A 298 7.25 6.18 -37.26
C GLN A 298 5.97 5.35 -37.25
N LYS A 299 5.28 5.28 -36.11
CA LYS A 299 4.05 4.49 -35.98
C LYS A 299 2.92 5.03 -36.87
N ILE A 300 2.76 6.35 -36.94
CA ILE A 300 1.82 6.97 -37.89
C ILE A 300 2.20 6.60 -39.33
N ARG A 301 3.49 6.57 -39.70
CA ARG A 301 3.90 6.13 -41.04
C ARG A 301 3.60 4.66 -41.34
N GLU A 302 3.59 3.80 -40.32
CA GLU A 302 3.28 2.38 -40.45
C GLU A 302 1.77 2.12 -40.56
N ASP A 303 0.96 2.87 -39.81
CA ASP A 303 -0.49 2.67 -39.72
C ASP A 303 -1.26 3.40 -40.83
N LEU A 304 -0.80 4.58 -41.24
CA LEU A 304 -1.47 5.44 -42.23
C LEU A 304 -1.73 4.75 -43.60
N PRO A 305 -0.85 3.88 -44.12
CA PRO A 305 -1.12 3.11 -45.34
C PRO A 305 -2.16 1.99 -45.18
N ASN A 306 -2.50 1.59 -43.95
CA ASN A 306 -3.43 0.48 -43.68
C ASN A 306 -4.90 0.91 -43.65
N PHE A 307 -5.18 2.21 -43.72
CA PHE A 307 -6.55 2.73 -43.82
C PHE A 307 -7.11 2.56 -45.24
N GLU A 308 -8.42 2.33 -45.36
CA GLU A 308 -9.09 2.31 -46.66
C GLU A 308 -8.91 3.65 -47.38
N SER A 309 -8.65 3.60 -48.69
CA SER A 309 -8.45 4.81 -49.49
C SER A 309 -9.76 5.59 -49.57
N SER A 310 -9.80 6.73 -48.91
CA SER A 310 -10.90 7.68 -48.90
C SER A 310 -10.37 9.11 -49.03
N GLU A 311 -11.24 10.04 -49.39
CA GLU A 311 -10.91 11.47 -49.46
C GLU A 311 -10.42 12.00 -48.10
N GLU A 312 -10.93 11.43 -46.99
CA GLU A 312 -10.50 11.71 -45.63
C GLU A 312 -9.08 11.20 -45.36
N THR A 313 -8.75 9.97 -45.80
CA THR A 313 -7.42 9.38 -45.66
C THR A 313 -6.36 10.17 -46.45
N GLU A 314 -6.70 10.69 -47.64
CA GLU A 314 -5.82 11.58 -48.41
C GLU A 314 -5.58 12.92 -47.71
N GLN A 315 -6.64 13.50 -47.12
CA GLN A 315 -6.54 14.75 -46.36
C GLN A 315 -5.66 14.58 -45.12
N ILE A 316 -5.81 13.47 -44.38
CA ILE A 316 -4.97 13.14 -43.22
C ILE A 316 -3.50 12.95 -43.65
N ASN A 317 -3.25 12.25 -44.77
CA ASN A 317 -1.90 12.10 -45.33
C ASN A 317 -1.24 13.45 -45.63
N LYS A 318 -1.98 14.36 -46.27
CA LYS A 318 -1.51 15.69 -46.60
C LYS A 318 -1.21 16.51 -45.35
N HIS A 319 -2.07 16.46 -44.33
CA HIS A 319 -1.84 17.12 -43.05
C HIS A 319 -0.59 16.60 -42.36
N PHE A 320 -0.42 15.28 -42.27
CA PHE A 320 0.75 14.67 -41.65
C PHE A 320 2.05 15.07 -42.37
N HIS A 321 2.06 15.07 -43.70
CA HIS A 321 3.22 15.49 -44.49
C HIS A 321 3.57 16.97 -44.24
N ASN A 322 2.57 17.85 -44.26
CA ASN A 322 2.77 19.28 -43.98
C ASN A 322 3.30 19.52 -42.57
N THR A 323 2.83 18.77 -41.57
CA THR A 323 3.32 18.84 -40.20
C THR A 323 4.80 18.42 -40.11
N LEU A 324 5.21 17.37 -40.82
CA LEU A 324 6.61 16.93 -40.85
C LEU A 324 7.54 17.94 -41.53
N GLU A 325 7.10 18.54 -42.64
CA GLU A 325 7.85 19.61 -43.32
C GLU A 325 7.98 20.86 -42.44
N HIS A 326 6.91 21.25 -41.74
CA HIS A 326 6.97 22.35 -40.76
C HIS A 326 7.96 22.06 -39.61
N LEU A 327 7.96 20.83 -39.08
CA LEU A 327 8.93 20.40 -38.06
C LEU A 327 10.37 20.43 -38.58
N ARG A 328 10.61 20.02 -39.83
CA ARG A 328 11.92 20.09 -40.48
C ARG A 328 12.38 21.54 -40.66
N SER A 329 11.49 22.41 -41.14
CA SER A 329 11.76 23.83 -41.34
C SER A 329 12.13 24.53 -40.02
N ARG A 330 11.39 24.27 -38.93
CA ARG A 330 11.71 24.81 -37.59
C ARG A 330 13.03 24.31 -37.02
N ARG A 331 13.48 23.11 -37.40
CA ARG A 331 14.78 22.56 -36.99
C ARG A 331 15.96 23.22 -37.72
N GLU A 332 15.74 23.66 -38.96
CA GLU A 332 16.74 24.31 -39.82
C GLU A 332 16.80 25.84 -39.61
N SER A 333 15.83 26.41 -38.90
CA SER A 333 15.77 27.84 -38.53
C SER A 333 15.32 28.01 -37.07
N PRO A 334 16.24 27.91 -36.08
CA PRO A 334 15.94 28.21 -34.69
C PRO A 334 15.83 29.73 -34.50
N GLU A 335 14.72 30.33 -34.89
CA GLU A 335 14.43 31.72 -34.49
C GLU A 335 14.18 31.79 -32.98
N SER A 336 14.93 32.68 -32.32
CA SER A 336 14.66 33.14 -30.97
C SER A 336 13.34 33.91 -30.95
N GLU A 337 12.33 33.38 -30.28
CA GLU A 337 11.26 34.08 -29.56
C GLU A 337 10.09 33.10 -29.38
N GLY A 338 10.00 32.52 -28.19
CA GLY A 338 8.71 32.10 -27.68
C GLY A 338 7.86 33.35 -27.39
N PRO A 339 6.53 33.26 -27.40
CA PRO A 339 5.70 34.38 -26.96
C PRO A 339 6.09 34.72 -25.52
N ILE A 340 6.41 36.00 -25.27
CA ILE A 340 6.42 36.54 -23.91
C ILE A 340 4.98 36.41 -23.43
N LEU A 341 4.72 35.42 -22.58
CA LEU A 341 3.49 35.32 -21.80
C LEU A 341 3.38 36.63 -20.99
N LYS A 342 2.41 37.47 -21.36
CA LYS A 342 1.95 38.59 -20.53
C LYS A 342 0.89 38.09 -19.57
#